data_AF-A0AA40KSL9-F1
#
_entry.id   AF-A0AA40KSL9-F1
#
_cell.length_a   1.000
_cell.length_b   1.000
_cell.length_c   1.000
_cell.angle_alpha   90.00
_cell.angle_beta   90.00
_cell.angle_gamma   90.00
#
_symmetry.space_group_name_H-M   'P 1'
#
loop_
_entity.id
_entity.type
_entity.pdbx_description
1 polymer ?
#
loop_
_entity_poly.entity_id
_entity_poly.type
_entity_poly.pdbx_seq_one_letter_code
_entity_poly.pdbx_strand_id
1 'polypeptide(L)'
;MDFRITIWDINSDTLATQLTLIDRDLFVRIPAEEIEILVFQRSSRNAPNLAAWIAFSHRISCLIGSEILGVKKLAMRGRIVARLVNAARKCFAMGNFHSCRSILAGLQSPPIFRLRTTWDYLRIHHANR
;
A
#
# COMPACT_ATOMS: atom_id res chain seq x y z
N MET A 1 10.75 6.62 25.21
CA MET A 1 9.40 6.05 25.10
C MET A 1 9.28 5.49 23.69
N ASP A 2 9.29 4.16 23.54
CA ASP A 2 9.06 3.51 22.24
C ASP A 2 7.56 3.51 21.93
N PHE A 3 7.06 4.60 21.35
CA PHE A 3 5.72 4.61 20.77
C PHE A 3 5.76 3.83 19.45
N ARG A 4 5.53 2.52 19.55
CA ARG A 4 5.39 1.66 18.38
C ARG A 4 3.99 1.85 17.78
N ILE A 5 3.86 2.81 16.88
CA ILE A 5 2.65 3.00 16.07
C ILE A 5 2.51 1.80 15.13
N THR A 6 1.32 1.20 15.11
CA THR A 6 0.96 0.07 14.25
C THR A 6 -0.16 0.47 13.28
N ILE A 7 -0.46 -0.38 12.29
CA ILE A 7 -1.61 -0.17 11.39
C ILE A 7 -2.96 -0.07 12.16
N TRP A 8 -2.99 -0.50 13.42
CA TRP A 8 -4.17 -0.42 14.28
C TRP A 8 -4.51 1.00 14.70
N ASP A 9 -3.50 1.84 14.87
CA ASP A 9 -3.61 3.19 15.41
C ASP A 9 -4.01 4.21 14.34
N ILE A 10 -4.01 3.79 13.08
CA ILE A 10 -4.27 4.64 11.91
C ILE A 10 -5.56 4.16 11.24
N ASN A 11 -6.52 5.07 11.05
CA ASN A 11 -7.74 4.78 10.29
C ASN A 11 -7.48 4.86 8.77
N SER A 12 -8.42 4.40 7.95
CA SER A 12 -8.21 4.35 6.49
C SER A 12 -8.17 5.73 5.83
N ASP A 13 -8.81 6.75 6.41
CA ASP A 13 -8.74 8.14 5.92
C ASP A 13 -7.33 8.69 6.10
N THR A 14 -6.82 8.69 7.34
CA THR A 14 -5.49 9.16 7.68
C THR A 14 -4.43 8.41 6.87
N LEU A 15 -4.54 7.08 6.76
CA LEU A 15 -3.59 6.29 5.96
C LEU A 15 -3.60 6.74 4.50
N ALA A 16 -4.78 6.83 3.87
CA ALA A 16 -4.88 7.21 2.47
C ALA A 16 -4.40 8.66 2.23
N THR A 17 -4.71 9.59 3.13
CA THR A 17 -4.26 10.98 3.03
C THR A 17 -2.74 11.07 3.15
N GLN A 18 -2.14 10.41 4.14
CA GLN A 18 -0.69 10.44 4.33
C GLN A 18 0.05 9.78 3.18
N LEU A 19 -0.42 8.62 2.69
CA LEU A 19 0.12 8.01 1.49
C LEU A 19 0.05 8.98 0.31
N THR A 20 -1.08 9.66 0.11
CA THR A 20 -1.25 10.63 -0.99
C THR A 20 -0.32 11.82 -0.90
N LEU A 21 -0.09 12.36 0.29
CA LEU A 21 0.86 13.46 0.48
C LEU A 21 2.29 13.05 0.15
N ILE A 22 2.73 11.89 0.65
CA ILE A 22 4.08 11.36 0.39
C ILE A 22 4.25 11.01 -1.09
N ASP A 23 3.28 10.32 -1.67
CA ASP A 23 3.33 9.89 -3.07
C ASP A 23 3.38 11.08 -4.01
N ARG A 24 2.60 12.14 -3.72
CA ARG A 24 2.63 13.40 -4.44
C ARG A 24 4.00 14.07 -4.34
N ASP A 25 4.56 14.19 -3.13
CA ASP A 25 5.86 14.82 -2.90
C ASP A 25 6.99 14.08 -3.64
N LEU A 26 6.96 12.75 -3.70
CA LEU A 26 7.90 11.96 -4.49
C LEU A 26 7.68 12.15 -6.00
N PHE A 27 6.43 12.14 -6.46
CA PHE A 27 6.09 12.24 -7.87
C PHE A 27 6.52 13.59 -8.48
N VAL A 28 6.29 14.70 -7.78
CA VAL A 28 6.64 16.05 -8.29
C VAL A 28 8.15 16.29 -8.38
N ARG A 29 8.97 15.44 -7.75
CA ARG A 29 10.44 15.52 -7.82
C ARG A 29 11.01 14.82 -9.04
N ILE A 30 10.22 14.06 -9.79
CA ILE A 30 10.69 13.32 -10.97
C ILE A 30 10.84 14.31 -12.14
N PRO A 31 12.06 14.58 -12.60
CA PRO A 31 12.28 15.44 -13.75
C PRO A 31 12.10 14.65 -15.06
N ALA A 32 11.92 15.34 -16.19
CA ALA A 32 11.63 14.69 -17.48
C ALA A 32 12.77 13.77 -17.95
N GLU A 33 14.01 14.16 -17.67
CA GLU A 33 15.24 13.44 -18.01
C GLU A 33 15.28 12.05 -17.37
N GLU A 34 14.74 11.91 -16.15
CA GLU A 34 14.64 10.61 -15.48
C GLU A 34 13.63 9.67 -16.16
N ILE A 35 12.58 10.22 -16.77
CA ILE A 35 11.62 9.45 -17.56
C ILE A 35 12.28 8.99 -18.87
N GLU A 36 13.06 9.86 -19.51
CA GLU A 36 13.82 9.50 -20.72
C GLU A 36 14.78 8.34 -20.44
N ILE A 37 15.52 8.39 -19.33
CA ILE A 37 16.38 7.28 -18.88
C ILE A 37 15.60 5.97 -18.80
N LEU A 38 14.40 5.98 -18.22
CA LEU A 38 13.56 4.77 -18.17
C LEU A 38 13.18 4.27 -19.56
N VAL A 39 12.82 5.17 -20.49
CA VAL A 39 12.41 4.81 -21.85
C VAL A 39 13.57 4.19 -22.64
N PHE A 40 14.76 4.80 -22.58
CA PHE A 40 15.92 4.37 -23.37
C PHE A 40 16.71 3.23 -22.72
N GLN A 41 16.90 3.27 -21.40
CA GLN A 41 17.72 2.29 -20.67
C GLN A 41 16.89 1.15 -20.07
N ARG A 42 15.55 1.26 -20.06
CA ARG A 42 14.63 0.28 -19.42
C ARG A 42 15.00 -0.01 -17.97
N SER A 43 15.58 0.98 -17.29
CA SER A 43 16.11 0.86 -15.93
C SER A 43 15.95 2.19 -15.20
N SER A 44 15.70 2.13 -13.90
CA SER A 44 15.66 3.28 -13.01
C SER A 44 17.00 3.55 -12.30
N ARG A 45 18.07 2.82 -12.63
CA ARG A 45 19.37 2.91 -11.92
C ARG A 45 19.95 4.32 -11.91
N ASN A 46 19.78 5.07 -13.00
CA ASN A 46 20.28 6.44 -13.15
C ASN A 46 19.17 7.49 -12.97
N ALA A 47 18.02 7.09 -12.42
CA ALA A 47 16.85 7.92 -12.23
C ALA A 47 16.44 7.91 -10.75
N PRO A 48 17.14 8.66 -9.88
CA PRO A 48 17.01 8.54 -8.43
C PRO A 48 15.62 8.92 -7.89
N ASN A 49 14.97 9.95 -8.43
CA ASN A 49 13.64 10.36 -7.97
C ASN A 49 12.56 9.36 -8.41
N LEU A 50 12.64 8.88 -9.65
CA LEU A 50 11.79 7.82 -10.17
C LEU A 50 12.00 6.52 -9.36
N ALA A 51 13.26 6.15 -9.10
CA ALA A 51 13.59 4.99 -8.29
C ALA A 51 13.05 5.11 -6.87
N ALA A 52 13.09 6.30 -6.26
CA ALA A 52 12.51 6.56 -4.95
C ALA A 52 10.99 6.39 -4.95
N TRP A 53 10.30 6.88 -5.99
CA TRP A 53 8.86 6.72 -6.16
C TRP A 53 8.45 5.25 -6.31
N ILE A 54 9.17 4.49 -7.14
CA ILE A 54 8.98 3.03 -7.29
C ILE A 54 9.25 2.30 -5.97
N ALA A 55 10.35 2.64 -5.29
CA ALA A 55 10.72 2.02 -4.03
C ALA A 55 9.67 2.27 -2.94
N PHE A 56 9.03 3.45 -2.94
CA PHE A 56 7.92 3.75 -2.03
C PHE A 56 6.72 2.81 -2.27
N SER A 57 6.33 2.58 -3.52
CA SER A 57 5.28 1.60 -3.87
C SER A 57 5.61 0.18 -3.40
N HIS A 58 6.86 -0.25 -3.55
CA HIS A 58 7.32 -1.55 -3.07
C HIS A 58 7.28 -1.61 -1.54
N ARG A 59 7.69 -0.55 -0.84
CA ARG A 59 7.61 -0.46 0.63
C ARG A 59 6.17 -0.54 1.14
N ILE A 60 5.22 0.12 0.49
CA ILE A 60 3.79 -0.02 0.82
C ILE A 60 3.39 -1.50 0.69
N SER A 61 3.69 -2.13 -0.45
CA SER A 61 3.32 -3.54 -0.69
C SER A 61 3.90 -4.48 0.38
N CYS A 62 5.16 -4.28 0.76
CA CYS A 62 5.81 -5.04 1.84
C CYS A 62 5.18 -4.78 3.21
N LEU A 63 4.87 -3.52 3.54
CA LEU A 63 4.21 -3.14 4.78
C LEU A 63 2.85 -3.84 4.93
N ILE A 64 2.05 -3.86 3.87
CA ILE A 64 0.78 -4.61 3.84
C ILE A 64 1.02 -6.09 4.19
N GLY A 65 2.03 -6.70 3.56
CA GLY A 65 2.43 -8.08 3.82
C GLY A 65 2.80 -8.31 5.30
N SER A 66 3.70 -7.49 5.85
CA SER A 66 4.18 -7.63 7.21
C SER A 66 3.09 -7.40 8.26
N GLU A 67 2.24 -6.38 8.08
CA GLU A 67 1.18 -6.05 9.03
C GLU A 67 0.12 -7.16 9.08
N ILE A 68 -0.27 -7.73 7.94
CA ILE A 68 -1.26 -8.82 7.91
C ILE A 68 -0.67 -10.11 8.50
N LEU A 69 0.55 -10.49 8.11
CA LEU A 69 1.19 -11.74 8.56
C LEU A 69 1.58 -11.70 10.03
N GLY A 70 1.85 -10.52 10.59
CA GLY A 70 2.14 -10.34 12.01
C GLY A 70 0.94 -10.62 12.94
N VAL A 71 -0.28 -10.67 12.41
CA VAL A 71 -1.50 -10.78 13.23
C VAL A 71 -1.96 -12.23 13.36
N LYS A 72 -1.85 -12.76 14.60
CA LYS A 72 -2.22 -14.13 14.94
C LYS A 72 -3.74 -14.38 14.93
N LYS A 73 -4.52 -13.47 15.54
CA LYS A 73 -5.97 -13.63 15.71
C LYS A 73 -6.71 -13.38 14.40
N LEU A 74 -7.51 -14.36 13.93
CA LEU A 74 -8.22 -14.31 12.65
C LEU A 74 -9.10 -13.05 12.49
N ALA A 75 -9.96 -12.77 13.49
CA ALA A 75 -10.87 -11.63 13.45
C ALA A 75 -10.12 -10.29 13.32
N MET A 76 -8.99 -10.16 14.00
CA MET A 76 -8.14 -8.98 13.91
C MET A 76 -7.47 -8.90 12.53
N ARG A 77 -6.93 -10.01 12.03
CA ARG A 77 -6.32 -10.03 10.69
C ARG A 77 -7.33 -9.64 9.60
N GLY A 78 -8.57 -10.14 9.69
CA GLY A 78 -9.66 -9.75 8.78
C GLY A 78 -10.00 -8.26 8.84
N ARG A 79 -10.02 -7.66 10.04
CA ARG A 79 -10.24 -6.20 10.22
C ARG A 79 -9.13 -5.36 9.59
N ILE A 80 -7.87 -5.78 9.69
CA ILE A 80 -6.76 -5.10 8.98
C ILE A 80 -6.98 -5.15 7.48
N VAL A 81 -7.26 -6.34 6.93
CA VAL A 81 -7.50 -6.49 5.49
C VAL A 81 -8.63 -5.56 5.03
N ALA A 82 -9.76 -5.52 5.76
CA ALA A 82 -10.87 -4.60 5.47
C ALA A 82 -10.42 -3.13 5.47
N ARG A 83 -9.64 -2.72 6.47
CA ARG A 83 -9.14 -1.35 6.60
C ARG A 83 -8.22 -0.97 5.43
N LEU A 84 -7.36 -1.88 5.01
CA LEU A 84 -6.44 -1.68 3.89
C LEU A 84 -7.17 -1.61 2.55
N VAL A 85 -8.20 -2.45 2.34
CA VAL A 85 -9.10 -2.34 1.19
C VAL A 85 -9.80 -0.98 1.18
N ASN A 86 -10.28 -0.51 2.32
CA ASN A 86 -10.90 0.81 2.44
C ASN A 86 -9.90 1.95 2.20
N ALA A 87 -8.65 1.81 2.63
CA ALA A 87 -7.60 2.78 2.32
C ALA A 87 -7.31 2.82 0.81
N ALA A 88 -7.23 1.67 0.13
CA ALA A 88 -7.06 1.61 -1.32
C ALA A 88 -8.21 2.32 -2.06
N ARG A 89 -9.46 2.07 -1.64
CA ARG A 89 -10.65 2.78 -2.18
C ARG A 89 -10.56 4.28 -1.99
N LYS A 90 -10.07 4.76 -0.84
CA LYS A 90 -9.90 6.18 -0.56
C LYS A 90 -8.76 6.80 -1.39
N CYS A 91 -7.63 6.10 -1.54
CA CYS A 91 -6.58 6.51 -2.48
C CYS A 91 -7.15 6.67 -3.90
N PHE A 92 -7.95 5.72 -4.37
CA PHE A 92 -8.63 5.82 -5.66
C PHE A 92 -9.55 7.05 -5.74
N ALA A 93 -10.39 7.28 -4.72
CA ALA A 93 -11.30 8.43 -4.68
C ALA A 93 -10.56 9.79 -4.67
N MET A 94 -9.35 9.85 -4.13
CA MET A 94 -8.50 11.04 -4.16
C MET A 94 -7.66 11.17 -5.44
N GLY A 95 -7.78 10.25 -6.39
CA GLY A 95 -6.97 10.23 -7.62
C GLY A 95 -5.54 9.71 -7.43
N ASN A 96 -5.19 9.19 -6.25
CA ASN A 96 -3.91 8.56 -5.99
C ASN A 96 -3.92 7.08 -6.45
N PHE A 97 -3.80 6.88 -7.76
CA PHE A 97 -3.81 5.55 -8.37
C PHE A 97 -2.55 4.74 -8.05
N HIS A 98 -1.41 5.41 -7.83
CA HIS A 98 -0.15 4.74 -7.56
C HIS A 98 -0.18 4.01 -6.22
N SER A 99 -0.43 4.73 -5.12
CA SER A 99 -0.59 4.09 -3.81
C SER A 99 -1.79 3.13 -3.74
N CYS A 100 -2.90 3.42 -4.44
CA CYS A 100 -4.02 2.47 -4.56
C CYS A 100 -3.53 1.13 -5.10
N ARG A 101 -2.80 1.16 -6.22
CA ARG A 101 -2.23 -0.04 -6.83
C ARG A 101 -1.21 -0.72 -5.93
N SER A 102 -0.37 0.03 -5.21
CA SER A 102 0.59 -0.54 -4.26
C SER A 102 -0.07 -1.31 -3.13
N ILE A 103 -1.17 -0.78 -2.56
CA ILE A 103 -1.94 -1.49 -1.53
C ILE A 103 -2.52 -2.79 -2.10
N LEU A 104 -3.14 -2.71 -3.29
CA LEU A 104 -3.71 -3.89 -3.96
C LEU A 104 -2.63 -4.94 -4.28
N ALA A 105 -1.45 -4.52 -4.74
CA ALA A 105 -0.33 -5.41 -5.00
C ALA A 105 0.13 -6.15 -3.73
N GLY A 106 0.20 -5.46 -2.59
CA GLY A 106 0.46 -6.08 -1.29
C GLY A 106 -0.61 -7.11 -0.91
N LEU A 107 -1.88 -6.77 -1.06
CA LEU A 107 -3.02 -7.66 -0.76
C LEU A 107 -3.08 -8.89 -1.68
N GLN A 108 -2.70 -8.74 -2.95
CA GLN A 108 -2.68 -9.79 -3.96
C GLN A 108 -1.37 -10.58 -3.99
N SER A 109 -0.38 -10.19 -3.16
CA SER A 109 0.89 -10.91 -3.08
C SER A 109 0.67 -12.37 -2.65
N PRO A 110 1.47 -13.33 -3.15
CA PRO A 110 1.31 -14.75 -2.82
C PRO A 110 1.13 -15.09 -1.33
N PRO A 111 1.90 -14.50 -0.38
CA PRO A 111 1.75 -14.84 1.03
C PRO A 111 0.42 -14.37 1.64
N ILE A 112 -0.21 -13.33 1.08
CA ILE A 112 -1.50 -12.80 1.55
C ILE A 112 -2.67 -13.44 0.80
N PHE A 113 -2.55 -13.60 -0.51
CA PHE A 113 -3.57 -14.20 -1.36
C PHE A 113 -3.95 -15.62 -0.89
N ARG A 114 -2.98 -16.40 -0.41
CA ARG A 114 -3.20 -17.78 0.07
C ARG A 114 -3.93 -17.89 1.41
N LEU A 115 -4.19 -16.79 2.13
CA LEU A 115 -4.84 -16.80 3.46
C LEU A 115 -6.37 -17.02 3.36
N ARG A 116 -6.80 -18.15 2.80
CA ARG A 116 -8.21 -18.46 2.49
C ARG A 116 -9.16 -18.18 3.65
N THR A 117 -8.84 -18.67 4.85
CA THR A 117 -9.65 -18.46 6.06
C THR A 117 -9.84 -16.98 6.43
N THR A 118 -8.87 -16.13 6.10
CA THR A 118 -8.94 -14.68 6.36
C THR A 118 -9.85 -14.00 5.34
N TRP A 119 -9.72 -14.38 4.07
CA TRP A 119 -10.59 -13.87 3.00
C TRP A 119 -12.04 -14.32 3.18
N ASP A 120 -12.27 -15.57 3.62
CA ASP A 120 -13.60 -16.08 3.92
C ASP A 120 -14.23 -15.35 5.11
N TYR A 121 -13.46 -15.14 6.19
CA TYR A 121 -13.89 -14.31 7.31
C TYR A 121 -14.30 -12.90 6.86
N LEU A 122 -13.48 -12.26 6.00
CA LEU A 122 -13.78 -10.94 5.45
C LEU A 122 -15.09 -10.94 4.66
N ARG A 123 -15.32 -11.94 3.80
CA ARG A 123 -16.54 -12.05 2.99
C ARG A 123 -17.79 -12.16 3.86
N ILE A 124 -17.73 -12.93 4.94
CA ILE A 124 -18.88 -13.15 5.84
C ILE A 124 -19.17 -11.91 6.69
N HIS A 125 -18.13 -11.23 7.19
CA HIS A 125 -18.30 -10.21 8.22
C HIS A 125 -18.15 -8.76 7.73
N HIS A 126 -17.59 -8.55 6.55
CA HIS A 126 -17.17 -7.22 6.07
C HIS A 126 -17.50 -6.94 4.59
N ALA A 127 -18.15 -7.86 3.85
CA ALA A 127 -18.45 -7.64 2.42
C ALA A 127 -19.40 -6.47 2.13
N ASN A 128 -20.21 -6.05 3.12
CA ASN A 128 -21.29 -5.06 2.95
C ASN A 128 -21.11 -3.81 3.86
N ARG A 129 -19.91 -3.55 4.40
CA ARG A 129 -19.62 -2.38 5.24
C ARG A 129 -18.49 -1.57 4.63
#